data_AF-A0A922IEF2-F1
#
_entry.id   AF-A0A922IEF2-F1
#
_cell.length_a   1.000
_cell.length_b   1.000
_cell.length_c   1.000
_cell.angle_alpha   90.00
_cell.angle_beta   90.00
_cell.angle_gamma   90.00
#
_symmetry.space_group_name_H-M   'P 1'
#
loop_
_entity.id
_entity.type
_entity.pdbx_description
1 polymer ?
#
loop_
_entity_poly.entity_id
_entity_poly.type
_entity_poly.pdbx_seq_one_letter_code
_entity_poly.pdbx_strand_id
1 'polypeptide(L)'
;MTQQESGELELIEMQEDQALQLKYKSTSITEFWKFVPESKYPELKKAACRIISIFGTTYTCESFYSTLKFVKSKHRSMLTNQHLKE
;
A
#
# COMPACT_ATOMS: atom_id res chain seq x y z
N MET A 1 -2.36 25.32 12.75
CA MET A 1 -3.49 24.69 13.45
C MET A 1 -4.61 24.27 12.48
N THR A 2 -4.33 24.03 11.19
CA THR A 2 -5.35 24.08 10.12
C THR A 2 -5.40 22.87 9.17
N GLN A 3 -4.52 21.88 9.28
CA GLN A 3 -4.52 20.74 8.33
C GLN A 3 -5.62 19.72 8.58
N GLN A 4 -6.06 19.54 9.83
CA GLN A 4 -7.08 18.53 10.15
C GLN A 4 -8.49 18.96 9.76
N GLU A 5 -8.83 20.25 9.87
CA GLU A 5 -10.14 20.77 9.43
C GLU A 5 -10.29 20.75 7.90
N SER A 6 -9.19 20.91 7.15
CA SER A 6 -9.20 20.87 5.68
C SER A 6 -9.57 19.48 5.13
N GLY A 7 -9.05 18.42 5.73
CA GLY A 7 -9.27 17.05 5.25
C GLY A 7 -10.69 16.52 5.50
N GLU A 8 -11.30 16.89 6.63
CA GLU A 8 -12.67 16.48 6.96
C GLU A 8 -13.69 17.15 6.01
N LEU A 9 -13.46 18.42 5.64
CA LEU A 9 -14.28 19.11 4.64
C LEU A 9 -14.13 18.50 3.24
N GLU A 10 -12.90 18.20 2.82
CA GLU A 10 -12.65 17.48 1.57
C GLU A 10 -13.39 16.13 1.54
N LEU A 11 -13.46 15.42 2.68
CA LEU A 11 -14.14 14.13 2.78
C LEU A 11 -15.65 14.27 2.58
N ILE A 12 -16.26 15.25 3.24
CA ILE A 12 -17.69 15.55 3.08
C ILE A 12 -18.00 15.90 1.63
N GLU A 13 -17.22 16.81 1.02
CA GLU A 13 -17.42 17.22 -0.36
C GLU A 13 -17.23 16.07 -1.36
N MET A 14 -16.29 15.17 -1.12
CA MET A 14 -16.07 13.99 -1.96
C MET A 14 -17.21 12.97 -1.81
N GLN A 15 -17.76 12.83 -0.61
CA GLN A 15 -18.90 11.94 -0.36
C GLN A 15 -20.17 12.43 -1.05
N GLU A 16 -20.38 13.73 -1.20
CA GLU A 16 -21.52 14.28 -1.92
C GLU A 16 -21.35 14.26 -3.47
N ASP A 17 -20.15 13.99 -3.97
CA ASP A 17 -19.86 13.93 -5.41
C ASP A 17 -20.34 12.59 -6.03
N GLN A 18 -21.55 12.61 -6.59
CA GLN A 18 -22.16 11.43 -7.22
C GLN A 18 -21.33 10.86 -8.38
N ALA A 19 -20.60 11.69 -9.12
CA ALA A 19 -19.77 11.23 -10.23
C ALA A 19 -18.57 10.42 -9.70
N LEU A 20 -17.93 10.91 -8.62
CA LEU A 20 -16.88 10.16 -7.94
C LEU A 20 -17.41 8.88 -7.30
N GLN A 21 -18.60 8.88 -6.70
CA GLN A 21 -19.21 7.65 -6.18
C GLN A 21 -19.42 6.58 -7.26
N LEU A 22 -19.95 6.98 -8.43
CA LEU A 22 -20.14 6.07 -9.56
C LEU A 22 -18.80 5.55 -10.09
N LYS A 23 -17.78 6.42 -10.13
CA LYS A 23 -16.43 6.03 -10.54
C LYS A 23 -15.81 5.03 -9.55
N TYR A 24 -15.97 5.25 -8.25
CA TYR A 24 -15.50 4.35 -7.20
C TYR A 24 -16.09 2.94 -7.35
N LYS A 25 -17.40 2.84 -7.66
CA LYS A 25 -18.07 1.55 -7.85
C LYS A 25 -17.66 0.81 -9.13
N SER A 26 -17.07 1.51 -10.10
CA SER A 26 -16.76 0.98 -11.43
C SER A 26 -15.26 0.82 -11.71
N THR A 27 -14.39 1.20 -10.77
CA THR A 27 -12.92 1.16 -10.95
C THR A 27 -12.21 0.52 -9.76
N SER A 28 -10.98 0.04 -10.00
CA SER A 28 -10.13 -0.41 -8.90
C SER A 28 -9.68 0.77 -8.04
N ILE A 29 -9.26 0.51 -6.80
CA ILE A 29 -8.82 1.56 -5.87
C ILE A 29 -7.69 2.42 -6.48
N THR A 30 -6.75 1.81 -7.20
CA THR A 30 -5.63 2.52 -7.82
C THR A 30 -6.06 3.38 -9.00
N GLU A 31 -6.99 2.89 -9.83
CA GLU A 31 -7.53 3.66 -10.94
C GLU A 31 -8.39 4.81 -10.43
N PHE A 32 -9.24 4.59 -9.42
CA PHE A 32 -10.04 5.63 -8.79
C PHE A 32 -9.19 6.84 -8.37
N TRP A 33 -8.12 6.61 -7.60
CA TRP A 33 -7.27 7.69 -7.09
C TRP A 33 -6.45 8.41 -8.18
N LYS A 34 -6.29 7.82 -9.37
CA LYS A 34 -5.73 8.54 -10.54
C LYS A 34 -6.72 9.57 -11.09
N PHE A 35 -8.03 9.28 -11.05
CA PHE A 35 -9.07 10.19 -11.54
C PHE A 35 -9.41 11.32 -10.57
N VAL A 36 -9.20 11.13 -9.26
CA VAL A 36 -9.51 12.16 -8.25
C VAL A 36 -8.63 13.41 -8.49
N PRO A 37 -9.22 14.61 -8.66
CA PRO A 37 -8.46 15.83 -8.91
C PRO A 37 -7.71 16.29 -7.65
N GLU A 38 -6.38 16.39 -7.76
CA GLU A 38 -5.50 16.79 -6.65
C GLU A 38 -5.72 18.23 -6.22
N SER A 39 -6.16 19.11 -7.13
CA SER A 39 -6.47 20.50 -6.81
C SER A 39 -7.71 20.66 -5.91
N LYS A 40 -8.63 19.68 -5.92
CA LYS A 40 -9.87 19.71 -5.12
C LYS A 40 -9.75 18.89 -3.83
N TYR A 41 -8.98 17.81 -3.87
CA TYR A 41 -8.82 16.88 -2.73
C TYR A 41 -7.34 16.60 -2.41
N PRO A 42 -6.50 17.63 -2.16
CA PRO A 42 -5.06 17.46 -1.97
C PRO A 42 -4.73 16.64 -0.73
N GLU A 43 -5.39 16.86 0.40
CA GLU A 43 -5.08 16.15 1.64
C GLU A 43 -5.56 14.69 1.59
N LEU A 44 -6.76 14.45 1.06
CA LEU A 44 -7.28 13.10 0.87
C LEU A 44 -6.44 12.29 -0.11
N LYS A 45 -6.06 12.86 -1.25
CA LYS A 45 -5.26 12.15 -2.25
C LYS A 45 -3.88 11.79 -1.71
N LYS A 46 -3.27 12.70 -0.96
CA LYS A 46 -2.00 12.45 -0.27
C LYS A 46 -2.11 11.33 0.77
N ALA A 47 -3.17 11.33 1.58
CA ALA A 47 -3.41 10.27 2.55
C ALA A 47 -3.62 8.91 1.87
N ALA A 48 -4.43 8.86 0.81
CA ALA A 48 -4.67 7.66 0.02
C ALA A 48 -3.38 7.10 -0.59
N CYS A 49 -2.56 7.94 -1.22
CA CYS A 49 -1.27 7.54 -1.77
C CYS A 49 -0.35 6.90 -0.71
N ARG A 50 -0.31 7.46 0.51
CA ARG A 50 0.47 6.89 1.61
C ARG A 50 -0.04 5.50 1.99
N ILE A 51 -1.35 5.37 2.21
CA ILE A 51 -1.98 4.09 2.60
C ILE A 51 -1.75 3.02 1.52
N ILE A 52 -2.01 3.35 0.25
CA ILE A 52 -1.82 2.45 -0.89
C ILE A 52 -0.35 2.01 -1.01
N SER A 53 0.59 2.95 -0.81
CA SER A 53 2.03 2.66 -0.87
C SER A 53 2.45 1.68 0.21
N ILE A 54 1.93 1.81 1.44
CA ILE A 54 2.22 0.87 2.53
C ILE A 54 1.82 -0.54 2.13
N PHE A 55 0.61 -0.72 1.59
CA PHE A 55 0.16 -2.05 1.13
C PHE A 55 1.08 -2.62 0.04
N GLY A 56 1.50 -1.81 -0.92
CA GLY A 56 2.43 -2.24 -1.96
C GLY A 56 3.80 -2.65 -1.41
N THR A 57 4.35 -1.87 -0.48
CA THR A 57 5.68 -2.14 0.10
C THR A 57 5.66 -3.33 1.05
N THR A 58 4.65 -3.48 1.90
CA THR A 58 4.57 -4.60 2.84
C THR A 58 4.44 -5.92 2.10
N TYR A 59 3.53 -5.99 1.10
CA TYR A 59 3.39 -7.18 0.28
C TYR A 59 4.70 -7.58 -0.43
N THR A 60 5.41 -6.59 -1.00
CA THR A 60 6.69 -6.84 -1.66
C THR A 60 7.76 -7.31 -0.69
N CYS A 61 7.85 -6.69 0.50
CA CYS A 61 8.78 -7.08 1.55
C CYS A 61 8.50 -8.51 2.06
N GLU A 62 7.24 -8.86 2.28
CA GLU A 62 6.84 -10.21 2.73
C GLU A 62 7.11 -11.27 1.66
N SER A 63 6.84 -10.94 0.40
CA SER A 63 7.14 -11.81 -0.74
C SER A 63 8.64 -12.06 -0.86
N PHE A 64 9.44 -10.99 -0.79
CA PHE A 64 10.90 -11.08 -0.81
C PHE A 64 11.44 -11.88 0.37
N TYR A 65 10.95 -11.64 1.58
CA TYR A 65 11.33 -12.42 2.77
C TYR A 65 11.00 -13.91 2.61
N SER A 66 9.83 -14.22 2.06
CA SER A 66 9.42 -15.60 1.78
C SER A 66 10.32 -16.27 0.74
N THR A 67 10.70 -15.56 -0.32
CA THR A 67 11.67 -16.04 -1.32
C THR A 67 13.04 -16.30 -0.66
N LEU A 68 13.54 -15.40 0.17
CA LEU A 68 14.80 -15.60 0.89
C LEU A 68 14.73 -16.82 1.81
N LYS A 69 13.61 -17.02 2.51
CA LYS A 69 13.41 -18.19 3.36
C LYS A 69 13.47 -19.48 2.55
N PHE A 70 12.83 -19.51 1.37
CA PHE A 70 12.87 -20.65 0.45
C PHE A 70 14.28 -20.93 -0.10
N VAL A 71 15.02 -19.89 -0.51
CA VAL A 71 16.41 -20.03 -0.99
C VAL A 71 17.32 -20.53 0.15
N LYS A 72 17.19 -19.97 1.35
CA LYS A 72 17.98 -20.37 2.53
C LYS A 72 17.66 -21.78 3.01
N SER A 73 16.45 -22.30 2.83
CA SER A 73 16.12 -23.68 3.19
C SER A 73 16.57 -24.69 2.13
N LYS A 74 16.50 -24.34 0.84
CA LYS A 74 16.84 -25.25 -0.27
C LYS A 74 18.34 -25.40 -0.54
N HIS A 75 19.13 -24.33 -0.35
CA HIS A 75 20.56 -24.31 -0.68
C HIS A 75 21.49 -24.30 0.54
N ARG A 76 20.98 -24.50 1.75
CA ARG A 76 21.85 -24.72 2.90
C ARG A 76 22.49 -26.10 2.79
N SER A 77 23.78 -26.14 2.48
CA SER A 77 24.62 -27.24 2.95
C SER A 77 24.53 -27.21 4.48
N MET A 78 23.77 -28.14 5.06
CA MET A 78 23.84 -28.33 6.51
C MET A 78 25.25 -28.79 6.82
N LEU A 79 26.04 -27.95 7.51
CA LEU A 79 27.15 -28.43 8.32
C LEU A 79 26.53 -29.24 9.45
N THR A 80 26.19 -30.49 9.17
CA THR A 80 25.86 -31.46 10.20
C THR A 80 27.11 -31.68 11.02
N ASN A 81 26.95 -31.70 12.35
CA ASN A 81 28.02 -31.94 13.32
C ASN A 81 28.75 -33.29 13.10
N GLN A 82 28.22 -34.16 12.21
CA GLN A 82 28.84 -35.40 11.76
C GLN A 82 30.20 -35.24 11.08
N HIS A 83 30.58 -34.04 10.63
CA HIS A 83 31.87 -33.79 9.96
C HIS A 83 32.79 -32.80 10.69
N LEU A 84 32.38 -32.28 11.86
CA LEU A 84 33.28 -31.57 12.77
C LEU A 84 34.06 -32.62 13.57
N LYS A 85 35.15 -33.14 12.97
CA LYS A 85 36.18 -33.86 13.73
C LYS A 85 37.16 -32.83 14.28
N GLU A 86 37.39 -32.89 15.60
CA GLU A 86 38.58 -32.34 16.26
C GLU A 86 39.85 -33.08 15.78
#